data_AF-A0A535KWM2-F1
#
_entry.id   AF-A0A535KWM2-F1
#
_cell.length_a   1.000
_cell.length_b   1.000
_cell.length_c   1.000
_cell.angle_alpha   90.00
_cell.angle_beta   90.00
_cell.angle_gamma   90.00
#
_symmetry.space_group_name_H-M   'P 1'
#
loop_
_entity.id
_entity.type
_entity.pdbx_description
1 polymer ?
#
loop_
_entity_poly.entity_id
_entity_poly.type
_entity_poly.pdbx_seq_one_letter_code
_entity_poly.pdbx_strand_id
1 'polypeptide(L)'
;MIAFVYAFAGYRNWMAVSAAQDVLFVLATMEIYVLAILVFKRTWMAFLIGLIVGTNVILISYVKPIMSEGLALWLLTTLALALVYYVRTLRLHAFWLVVVCLVLLVFTRPEWLYLPVPLFAFVLLVAVRRGVRWRSGLVVLLNIVVALTCIYTLVGIYIYINTRQNNYPGLTAVENFNLMGKVLQYNMQDEAPPQYAQISHQLDILVVKDRDPYHILPYVPALAKDYSLPAGTMARAIILHHPVEFLVKSLPLFPPSLTSYYDSIRPNIHGPFDEPLALMKSFDRILYQANVFFLLCIPLWLVLFCGRRLRTQQLPLEMGVIVLLASYALIITTLGGYRPDDYMRVHIVFDPLLIFVVWGSIFLGARLLWRRGPISC
;
A
#
# COMPACT_ATOMS: atom_id res chain seq x y z
N MET A 1 12.42 14.95 1.96
CA MET A 1 13.18 14.69 0.71
C MET A 1 13.54 15.96 -0.03
N ILE A 2 12.58 16.74 -0.54
CA ILE A 2 12.85 17.96 -1.35
C ILE A 2 13.77 18.96 -0.64
N ALA A 3 13.47 19.31 0.61
CA ALA A 3 14.29 20.23 1.40
C ALA A 3 15.72 19.71 1.62
N PHE A 4 15.88 18.38 1.78
CA PHE A 4 17.19 17.76 1.91
C PHE A 4 17.96 17.85 0.59
N VAL A 5 17.34 17.50 -0.54
CA VAL A 5 17.98 17.64 -1.86
C VAL A 5 18.36 19.09 -2.13
N TYR A 6 17.53 20.06 -1.78
CA TYR A 6 17.86 21.49 -1.91
C TYR A 6 19.02 21.94 -1.04
N ALA A 7 19.19 21.35 0.14
CA ALA A 7 20.32 21.66 1.01
C ALA A 7 21.67 21.23 0.38
N PHE A 8 21.69 20.17 -0.44
CA PHE A 8 22.91 19.66 -1.08
C PHE A 8 23.11 20.14 -2.52
N ALA A 9 22.04 20.18 -3.32
CA ALA A 9 22.10 20.44 -4.77
C ALA A 9 21.68 21.87 -5.18
N GLY A 10 21.40 22.72 -4.20
CA GLY A 10 20.94 24.09 -4.39
C GLY A 10 19.41 24.23 -4.39
N TYR A 11 18.95 25.39 -3.94
CA TYR A 11 17.52 25.73 -3.85
C TYR A 11 16.86 25.70 -5.25
N ARG A 12 15.67 25.07 -5.36
CA ARG A 12 14.88 24.93 -6.60
C ARG A 12 15.52 24.11 -7.72
N ASN A 13 16.50 23.26 -7.40
CA ASN A 13 17.05 22.33 -8.39
C ASN A 13 16.12 21.11 -8.60
N TRP A 14 15.08 21.28 -9.42
CA TRP A 14 14.08 20.25 -9.71
C TRP A 14 14.67 19.01 -10.40
N MET A 15 15.73 19.19 -11.21
CA MET A 15 16.44 18.07 -11.84
C MET A 15 17.09 17.15 -10.81
N ALA A 16 17.73 17.72 -9.77
CA ALA A 16 18.31 16.93 -8.69
C ALA A 16 17.24 16.16 -7.89
N VAL A 17 16.06 16.75 -7.71
CA VAL A 17 14.94 16.08 -7.04
C VAL A 17 14.42 14.91 -7.88
N SER A 18 14.27 15.09 -9.19
CA SER A 18 13.90 14.01 -10.12
C SER A 18 14.93 12.88 -10.10
N ALA A 19 16.23 13.20 -10.21
CA ALA A 19 17.29 12.21 -10.16
C ALA A 19 17.31 11.44 -8.84
N ALA A 20 17.00 12.10 -7.71
CA ALA A 20 16.86 11.42 -6.43
C ALA A 20 15.71 10.40 -6.43
N GLN A 21 14.58 10.69 -7.09
CA GLN A 21 13.48 9.73 -7.22
C GLN A 21 13.87 8.53 -8.09
N ASP A 22 14.58 8.78 -9.19
CA ASP A 22 15.11 7.71 -10.06
C ASP A 22 16.04 6.77 -9.27
N VAL A 23 16.93 7.33 -8.44
CA VAL A 23 17.79 6.55 -7.56
C VAL A 23 16.98 5.73 -6.55
N LEU A 24 15.95 6.30 -5.93
CA LEU A 24 15.08 5.56 -5.00
C LEU A 24 14.37 4.38 -5.69
N PHE A 25 13.94 4.55 -6.94
CA PHE A 25 13.33 3.46 -7.70
C PHE A 25 14.32 2.35 -8.04
N VAL A 26 15.55 2.70 -8.44
CA VAL A 26 16.62 1.72 -8.68
C VAL A 26 16.92 0.95 -7.39
N LEU A 27 17.04 1.64 -6.25
CA LEU A 27 17.26 1.02 -4.95
C LEU A 27 16.11 0.09 -4.57
N ALA A 28 14.85 0.49 -4.77
CA ALA A 28 13.70 -0.35 -4.49
C ALA A 28 13.69 -1.62 -5.38
N THR A 29 14.05 -1.50 -6.66
CA THR A 29 14.16 -2.64 -7.57
C THR A 29 15.27 -3.60 -7.11
N MET A 30 16.43 -3.07 -6.70
CA MET A 30 17.51 -3.87 -6.12
C MET A 30 17.09 -4.55 -4.81
N GLU A 31 16.35 -3.85 -3.93
CA GLU A 31 15.82 -4.41 -2.70
C GLU A 31 14.84 -5.55 -2.95
N ILE A 32 13.97 -5.44 -3.96
CA ILE A 32 13.08 -6.53 -4.39
C ILE A 32 13.87 -7.73 -4.91
N TYR A 33 14.92 -7.50 -5.70
CA TYR A 33 15.81 -8.57 -6.15
C TYR A 33 16.48 -9.28 -4.96
N VAL A 34 17.02 -8.52 -4.00
CA VAL A 34 17.62 -9.07 -2.76
C VAL A 34 16.57 -9.83 -1.94
N LEU A 35 15.37 -9.26 -1.78
CA LEU A 35 14.25 -9.90 -1.11
C LEU A 35 13.93 -11.26 -1.75
N ALA A 36 13.92 -11.34 -3.09
CA ALA A 36 13.64 -12.56 -3.83
C ALA A 36 14.76 -13.60 -3.68
N ILE A 37 16.02 -13.18 -3.68
CA ILE A 37 17.15 -14.07 -3.36
C ILE A 37 17.00 -14.61 -1.94
N LEU A 38 16.72 -13.73 -0.98
CA LEU A 38 16.58 -14.13 0.41
C LEU A 38 15.49 -15.19 0.52
N VAL A 39 14.27 -14.87 0.11
CA VAL A 39 13.08 -15.72 0.30
C VAL A 39 13.14 -17.01 -0.53
N PHE A 40 13.38 -16.92 -1.83
CA PHE A 40 13.30 -18.08 -2.73
C PHE A 40 14.61 -18.86 -2.87
N LYS A 41 15.74 -18.27 -2.46
CA LYS A 41 17.09 -18.87 -2.53
C LYS A 41 17.47 -19.32 -3.95
N ARG A 42 16.98 -18.61 -4.97
CA ARG A 42 17.21 -18.90 -6.39
C ARG A 42 17.41 -17.60 -7.18
N THR A 43 18.58 -17.48 -7.80
CA THR A 43 18.98 -16.31 -8.56
C THR A 43 18.11 -16.07 -9.80
N TRP A 44 17.69 -17.13 -10.51
CA TRP A 44 16.84 -16.99 -11.70
C TRP A 44 15.45 -16.43 -11.36
N MET A 45 14.84 -16.85 -10.25
CA MET A 45 13.55 -16.33 -9.79
C MET A 45 13.67 -14.85 -9.42
N ALA A 46 14.73 -14.52 -8.67
CA ALA A 46 15.03 -13.14 -8.30
C ALA A 46 15.29 -12.25 -9.51
N PHE A 47 16.01 -12.76 -10.50
CA PHE A 47 16.26 -12.07 -11.76
C PHE A 47 14.96 -11.78 -12.51
N LEU A 48 14.08 -12.77 -12.67
CA LEU A 48 12.79 -12.56 -13.36
C LEU A 48 11.88 -11.58 -12.61
N ILE A 49 11.76 -11.70 -11.29
CA ILE A 49 10.94 -10.77 -10.49
C ILE A 49 11.52 -9.35 -10.53
N GLY A 50 12.83 -9.21 -10.35
CA GLY A 50 13.53 -7.93 -10.42
C GLY A 50 13.44 -7.29 -11.81
N LEU A 51 13.53 -8.10 -12.87
CA LEU A 51 13.34 -7.64 -14.25
C LEU A 51 11.93 -7.12 -14.44
N ILE A 52 10.91 -7.89 -14.05
CA ILE A 52 9.49 -7.49 -14.16
C ILE A 52 9.24 -6.16 -13.44
N VAL A 53 9.75 -5.98 -12.22
CA VAL A 53 9.59 -4.72 -11.48
C VAL A 53 10.37 -3.59 -12.14
N GLY A 54 11.63 -3.82 -12.50
CA GLY A 54 12.52 -2.80 -13.05
C GLY A 54 12.14 -2.31 -14.45
N THR A 55 11.42 -3.12 -15.23
CA THR A 55 10.95 -2.77 -16.58
C THR A 55 9.49 -2.31 -16.61
N ASN A 56 8.79 -2.26 -15.48
CA ASN A 56 7.39 -1.88 -15.44
C ASN A 56 7.24 -0.38 -15.75
N VAL A 57 6.63 -0.07 -16.89
CA VAL A 57 6.50 1.27 -17.44
C VAL A 57 5.62 2.15 -16.55
N ILE A 58 4.60 1.57 -15.91
CA ILE A 58 3.73 2.30 -14.97
C ILE A 58 4.53 2.75 -13.76
N LEU A 59 5.28 1.84 -13.11
CA LEU A 59 6.13 2.18 -11.97
C LEU A 59 7.05 3.36 -12.32
N ILE A 60 7.73 3.27 -13.47
CA ILE A 60 8.65 4.31 -13.96
C ILE A 60 7.90 5.64 -14.21
N SER A 61 6.68 5.59 -14.75
CA SER A 61 5.92 6.79 -15.14
C SER A 61 5.51 7.69 -13.96
N TYR A 62 5.43 7.13 -12.76
CA TYR A 62 5.11 7.84 -11.50
C TYR A 62 6.33 8.13 -10.63
N VAL A 63 7.51 7.63 -11.01
CA VAL A 63 8.79 8.06 -10.43
C VAL A 63 9.24 9.39 -11.03
N LYS A 64 8.84 9.66 -12.28
CA LYS A 64 9.21 10.87 -13.03
C LYS A 64 8.58 12.18 -12.51
N PRO A 65 7.31 12.23 -12.08
CA PRO A 65 6.74 13.40 -11.44
C PRO A 65 7.16 13.42 -9.96
N ILE A 66 7.63 14.57 -9.46
CA ILE A 66 8.08 14.75 -8.08
C ILE A 66 6.89 14.55 -7.11
N MET A 67 6.62 13.30 -6.75
CA MET A 67 5.49 12.91 -5.90
C MET A 67 5.93 11.99 -4.75
N SER A 68 5.10 11.80 -3.73
CA SER A 68 5.47 11.03 -2.53
C SER A 68 5.54 9.51 -2.73
N GLU A 69 5.03 9.04 -3.88
CA GLU A 69 4.88 7.65 -4.30
C GLU A 69 6.24 6.96 -4.40
N GLY A 70 7.22 7.58 -5.07
CA GLY A 70 8.56 7.00 -5.22
C GLY A 70 9.28 6.80 -3.88
N LEU A 71 9.16 7.77 -2.96
CA LEU A 71 9.70 7.65 -1.60
C LEU A 71 8.97 6.56 -0.80
N ALA A 72 7.63 6.54 -0.88
CA ALA A 72 6.83 5.54 -0.17
C ALA A 72 7.09 4.12 -0.69
N LEU A 73 7.26 3.96 -2.01
CA LEU A 73 7.59 2.70 -2.67
C LEU A 73 8.91 2.16 -2.11
N TRP A 74 9.97 2.98 -2.13
CA TRP A 74 11.26 2.58 -1.55
C TRP A 74 11.16 2.28 -0.05
N LEU A 75 10.50 3.13 0.73
CA LEU A 75 10.31 2.88 2.16
C LEU A 75 9.56 1.57 2.43
N LEU A 76 8.57 1.23 1.61
CA LEU A 76 7.83 -0.03 1.73
C LEU A 76 8.67 -1.25 1.34
N THR A 77 9.49 -1.16 0.28
CA THR A 77 10.42 -2.25 -0.07
C THR A 77 11.48 -2.45 1.01
N THR A 78 12.01 -1.36 1.57
CA THR A 78 12.98 -1.40 2.67
C THR A 78 12.33 -1.98 3.92
N LEU A 79 11.10 -1.60 4.22
CA LEU A 79 10.31 -2.17 5.32
C LEU A 79 10.13 -3.69 5.14
N ALA A 80 9.76 -4.15 3.94
CA ALA A 80 9.61 -5.58 3.64
C ALA A 80 10.93 -6.34 3.82
N LEU A 81 12.05 -5.78 3.35
CA LEU A 81 13.38 -6.35 3.50
C LEU A 81 13.81 -6.43 4.98
N ALA A 82 13.63 -5.34 5.73
CA ALA A 82 13.92 -5.27 7.16
C ALA A 82 13.06 -6.26 7.96
N LEU A 83 11.79 -6.43 7.58
CA LEU A 83 10.88 -7.41 8.17
C LEU A 83 11.31 -8.84 7.88
N VAL A 84 11.69 -9.18 6.64
CA VAL A 84 12.22 -10.52 6.32
C VAL A 84 13.52 -10.77 7.07
N TYR A 85 14.41 -9.78 7.16
CA TYR A 85 15.64 -9.89 7.95
C TYR A 85 15.36 -10.09 9.45
N TYR A 86 14.39 -9.36 10.01
CA TYR A 86 13.94 -9.55 11.39
C TYR A 86 13.31 -10.93 11.59
N VAL A 87 12.39 -11.36 10.72
CA VAL A 87 11.76 -12.69 10.79
C VAL A 87 12.82 -13.78 10.76
N ARG A 88 13.91 -13.61 10.00
CA ARG A 88 15.04 -14.55 9.94
C ARG A 88 15.89 -14.58 11.20
N THR A 89 16.22 -13.43 11.76
CA THR A 89 17.27 -13.30 12.77
C THR A 89 16.76 -13.03 14.19
N LEU A 90 15.54 -12.50 14.31
CA LEU A 90 14.92 -11.98 15.54
C LEU A 90 15.79 -10.94 16.28
N ARG A 91 16.69 -10.26 15.55
CA ARG A 91 17.60 -9.28 16.14
C ARG A 91 16.90 -7.96 16.40
N LEU A 92 17.18 -7.37 17.56
CA LEU A 92 16.52 -6.14 18.02
C LEU A 92 16.82 -4.92 17.12
N HIS A 93 18.02 -4.80 16.56
CA HIS A 93 18.32 -3.70 15.62
C HIS A 93 17.46 -3.78 14.35
N ALA A 94 17.15 -4.98 13.88
CA ALA A 94 16.28 -5.16 12.71
C ALA A 94 14.84 -4.74 13.05
N PHE A 95 14.37 -5.01 14.27
CA PHE A 95 13.09 -4.51 14.75
C PHE A 95 13.04 -2.98 14.77
N TRP A 96 14.06 -2.31 15.31
CA TRP A 96 14.09 -0.85 15.33
C TRP A 96 14.22 -0.23 13.92
N LEU A 97 14.90 -0.90 12.99
CA LEU A 97 14.88 -0.51 11.58
C LEU A 97 13.46 -0.56 10.99
N VAL A 98 12.68 -1.60 11.31
CA VAL A 98 11.25 -1.70 10.94
C VAL A 98 10.46 -0.53 11.53
N VAL A 99 10.67 -0.20 12.80
CA VAL A 99 10.00 0.94 13.46
C VAL A 99 10.33 2.27 12.77
N VAL A 100 11.60 2.53 12.46
CA VAL A 100 12.02 3.75 11.76
C VAL A 100 11.37 3.83 10.38
N CYS A 101 11.38 2.74 9.62
CA CYS A 101 10.73 2.69 8.30
C CYS A 101 9.22 2.95 8.41
N LEU A 102 8.54 2.37 9.40
CA LEU A 102 7.11 2.62 9.64
C LEU A 102 6.84 4.08 9.97
N VAL A 103 7.61 4.71 10.86
CA VAL A 103 7.45 6.14 11.18
C VAL A 103 7.57 6.98 9.91
N LEU A 104 8.64 6.78 9.13
CA LEU A 104 8.85 7.53 7.89
C LEU A 104 7.72 7.28 6.89
N LEU A 105 7.23 6.05 6.78
CA LEU A 105 6.14 5.68 5.88
C LEU A 105 4.82 6.35 6.29
N VAL A 106 4.47 6.35 7.58
CA VAL A 106 3.26 7.01 8.12
C VAL A 106 3.27 8.51 7.84
N PHE A 107 4.42 9.17 7.99
CA PHE A 107 4.56 10.61 7.71
C PHE A 107 4.69 10.92 6.21
N THR A 108 5.03 9.94 5.38
CA THR A 108 5.01 10.09 3.92
C THR A 108 3.60 9.91 3.37
N ARG A 109 2.87 8.92 3.91
CA ARG A 109 1.53 8.52 3.49
C ARG A 109 0.71 8.07 4.71
N PRO A 110 -0.31 8.84 5.12
CA PRO A 110 -1.04 8.60 6.38
C PRO A 110 -1.88 7.32 6.35
N GLU A 111 -2.17 6.77 5.17
CA GLU A 111 -2.90 5.50 5.05
C GLU A 111 -2.18 4.31 5.71
N TRP A 112 -0.89 4.43 6.02
CA TRP A 112 -0.10 3.43 6.74
C TRP A 112 -0.20 3.51 8.28
N LEU A 113 -0.99 4.45 8.82
CA LEU A 113 -1.15 4.69 10.25
C LEU A 113 -1.58 3.45 11.05
N TYR A 114 -2.41 2.60 10.44
CA TYR A 114 -2.96 1.42 11.10
C TYR A 114 -2.09 0.16 10.92
N LEU A 115 -1.08 0.16 10.04
CA LEU A 115 -0.21 -0.98 9.78
C LEU A 115 0.60 -1.48 11.01
N PRO A 116 1.13 -0.62 11.90
CA PRO A 116 1.96 -1.06 13.01
C PRO A 116 1.29 -2.12 13.89
N VAL A 117 -0.03 -2.02 14.12
CA VAL A 117 -0.78 -2.94 14.98
C VAL A 117 -0.82 -4.37 14.44
N PRO A 118 -1.38 -4.67 13.25
CA PRO A 118 -1.38 -6.02 12.70
C PRO A 118 0.04 -6.54 12.42
N LEU A 119 0.97 -5.66 12.04
CA LEU A 119 2.35 -6.04 11.78
C LEU A 119 3.07 -6.50 13.05
N PHE A 120 2.92 -5.78 14.17
CA PHE A 120 3.54 -6.19 15.43
C PHE A 120 2.84 -7.40 16.07
N ALA A 121 1.53 -7.56 15.85
CA ALA A 121 0.84 -8.80 16.19
C ALA A 121 1.45 -10.00 15.43
N PHE A 122 1.75 -9.83 14.14
CA PHE A 122 2.45 -10.84 13.34
C PHE A 122 3.87 -11.11 13.86
N VAL A 123 4.64 -10.06 14.20
CA VAL A 123 5.99 -10.20 14.79
C VAL A 123 5.95 -11.01 16.10
N LEU A 124 5.00 -10.72 16.99
CA LEU A 124 4.79 -11.48 18.22
C LEU A 124 4.49 -12.95 17.90
N LEU A 125 3.60 -13.20 16.93
CA LEU A 125 3.25 -14.54 16.49
C LEU A 125 4.45 -15.31 15.92
N VAL A 126 5.34 -14.64 15.17
CA VAL A 126 6.60 -15.21 14.68
C VAL A 126 7.52 -15.58 15.84
N ALA A 127 7.68 -14.71 16.84
CA ALA A 127 8.49 -14.98 18.02
C ALA A 127 7.97 -16.21 18.79
N VAL A 128 6.65 -16.31 18.99
CA VAL A 128 6.01 -17.47 19.62
C VAL A 128 6.26 -18.75 18.81
N ARG A 129 6.09 -18.70 17.50
CA ARG A 129 6.29 -19.87 16.61
C ARG A 129 7.73 -20.36 16.54
N ARG A 130 8.70 -19.47 16.77
CA ARG A 130 10.12 -19.81 16.86
C ARG A 130 10.55 -20.30 18.24
N GLY A 131 9.61 -20.48 19.18
CA GLY A 131 9.90 -21.02 20.50
C GLY A 131 10.79 -20.10 21.35
N VAL A 132 10.69 -18.78 21.14
CA VAL A 132 11.42 -17.80 21.94
C VAL A 132 11.05 -18.00 23.41
N ARG A 133 12.07 -18.14 24.28
CA ARG A 133 11.88 -18.34 25.73
C ARG A 133 11.08 -17.17 26.33
N TRP A 134 10.28 -17.44 27.37
CA TRP A 134 9.42 -16.45 28.02
C TRP A 134 10.10 -15.10 28.30
N ARG A 135 11.32 -15.13 28.90
CA ARG A 135 12.09 -13.90 29.20
C ARG A 135 12.40 -13.07 27.95
N SER A 136 12.83 -13.71 26.87
CA SER A 136 13.11 -13.03 25.59
C SER A 136 11.82 -12.61 24.87
N GLY A 137 10.73 -13.37 25.03
CA GLY A 137 9.40 -12.99 24.54
C GLY A 137 8.87 -11.72 25.20
N LEU A 138 9.11 -11.57 26.51
CA LEU A 138 8.76 -10.35 27.25
C LEU A 138 9.54 -9.14 26.74
N VAL A 139 10.83 -9.30 26.41
CA VAL A 139 11.62 -8.23 25.78
C VAL A 139 11.03 -7.81 24.43
N VAL A 140 10.63 -8.77 23.58
CA VAL A 140 9.96 -8.47 22.30
C VAL A 140 8.66 -7.70 22.54
N LEU A 141 7.82 -8.16 23.46
CA LEU A 141 6.56 -7.49 23.80
C LEU A 141 6.79 -6.06 24.29
N LEU A 142 7.77 -5.86 25.18
CA LEU A 142 8.10 -4.53 25.70
C LEU A 142 8.57 -3.59 24.59
N ASN A 143 9.41 -4.07 23.67
CA ASN A 143 9.84 -3.27 22.51
C ASN A 143 8.68 -2.94 21.57
N ILE A 144 7.72 -3.86 21.37
CA ILE A 144 6.48 -3.58 20.62
C ILE A 144 5.68 -2.47 21.29
N VAL A 145 5.47 -2.55 22.60
CA VAL A 145 4.72 -1.51 23.35
C VAL A 145 5.43 -0.17 23.25
N VAL A 146 6.75 -0.13 23.46
CA VAL A 146 7.54 1.11 23.33
C VAL A 146 7.44 1.64 21.91
N ALA A 147 7.58 0.81 20.89
CA ALA A 147 7.48 1.23 19.49
C ALA A 147 6.11 1.82 19.15
N LEU A 148 5.01 1.16 19.56
CA LEU A 148 3.65 1.67 19.36
C LEU A 148 3.45 3.02 20.05
N THR A 149 3.87 3.13 21.31
CA THR A 149 3.81 4.38 22.06
C THR A 149 4.60 5.47 21.36
N CYS A 150 5.83 5.21 20.90
CA CYS A 150 6.62 6.18 20.17
C CYS A 150 5.94 6.62 18.86
N ILE A 151 5.48 5.68 18.03
CA ILE A 151 4.81 5.97 16.75
C ILE A 151 3.57 6.86 17.00
N TYR A 152 2.67 6.43 17.88
CA TYR A 152 1.42 7.15 18.11
C TYR A 152 1.60 8.45 18.90
N THR A 153 2.64 8.57 19.72
CA THR A 153 3.01 9.85 20.34
C THR A 153 3.46 10.85 19.29
N LEU A 154 4.30 10.44 18.32
CA LEU A 154 4.71 11.32 17.22
C LEU A 154 3.52 11.77 16.36
N VAL A 155 2.61 10.84 16.04
CA VAL A 155 1.36 11.15 15.33
C VAL A 155 0.50 12.13 16.13
N GLY A 156 0.34 11.90 17.44
CA GLY A 156 -0.43 12.79 18.32
C GLY A 156 0.16 14.20 18.42
N ILE A 157 1.49 14.30 18.52
CA ILE A 157 2.21 15.59 18.50
C ILE A 157 1.95 16.32 17.17
N TYR A 158 2.04 15.61 16.04
CA TYR A 158 1.76 16.20 14.73
C TYR A 158 0.31 16.71 14.66
N ILE A 159 -0.68 15.90 15.06
CA ILE A 159 -2.09 16.30 15.04
C ILE A 159 -2.31 17.53 15.93
N TYR A 160 -1.69 17.58 17.11
CA TYR A 160 -1.76 18.72 18.02
C TYR A 160 -1.22 20.01 17.35
N ILE A 161 -0.03 19.92 16.74
CA ILE A 161 0.58 21.05 16.03
C ILE A 161 -0.31 21.47 14.85
N ASN A 162 -0.80 20.52 14.06
CA ASN A 162 -1.66 20.78 12.91
C ASN A 162 -2.98 21.44 13.31
N THR A 163 -3.57 21.02 14.43
CA THR A 163 -4.78 21.64 14.99
C THR A 163 -4.51 23.09 15.39
N ARG A 164 -3.38 23.37 16.03
CA ARG A 164 -3.02 24.71 16.49
C ARG A 164 -2.63 25.67 15.36
N GLN A 165 -1.93 25.17 14.34
CA GLN A 165 -1.39 26.01 13.26
C GLN A 165 -2.36 26.13 12.08
N ASN A 166 -3.04 25.05 11.72
CA ASN A 166 -3.87 24.98 10.52
C ASN A 166 -5.36 24.82 10.82
N ASN A 167 -5.78 24.86 12.09
CA ASN A 167 -7.17 24.65 12.52
C ASN A 167 -7.78 23.32 12.02
N TYR A 168 -6.96 22.30 11.82
CA TYR A 168 -7.40 20.99 11.33
C TYR A 168 -7.04 19.86 12.30
N PRO A 169 -8.04 19.22 12.96
CA PRO A 169 -7.81 18.13 13.92
C PRO A 169 -7.66 16.77 13.23
N GLY A 170 -6.63 16.63 12.39
CA GLY A 170 -6.32 15.39 11.68
C GLY A 170 -4.95 15.39 11.01
N LEU A 171 -4.63 14.31 10.29
CA LEU A 171 -3.36 14.21 9.55
C LEU A 171 -3.40 14.96 8.22
N THR A 172 -4.47 14.76 7.45
CA THR A 172 -4.68 15.36 6.14
C THR A 172 -6.17 15.57 5.85
N ALA A 173 -6.49 16.64 5.14
CA ALA A 173 -7.84 16.91 4.64
C ALA A 173 -8.30 15.90 3.58
N VAL A 174 -7.36 15.25 2.89
CA VAL A 174 -7.63 14.25 1.85
C VAL A 174 -8.46 13.09 2.39
N GLU A 175 -8.36 12.79 3.68
CA GLU A 175 -9.19 11.78 4.34
C GLU A 175 -10.69 12.10 4.23
N ASN A 176 -11.08 13.37 4.39
CA ASN A 176 -12.49 13.79 4.30
C ASN A 176 -13.03 13.61 2.88
N PHE A 177 -12.21 13.95 1.87
CA PHE A 177 -12.54 13.74 0.47
C PHE A 177 -12.68 12.25 0.16
N ASN A 178 -11.78 11.42 0.66
CA ASN A 178 -11.81 9.97 0.46
C ASN A 178 -13.06 9.32 1.06
N LEU A 179 -13.40 9.68 2.30
CA LEU A 179 -14.60 9.17 2.99
C LEU A 179 -15.88 9.60 2.28
N MET A 180 -16.01 10.88 1.94
CA MET A 180 -17.16 11.37 1.18
C MET A 180 -17.22 10.72 -0.20
N GLY A 181 -16.09 10.59 -0.89
CA GLY A 181 -16.01 9.92 -2.18
C GLY A 181 -16.48 8.47 -2.14
N LYS A 182 -16.22 7.74 -1.05
CA LYS A 182 -16.77 6.40 -0.84
C LYS A 182 -18.28 6.41 -0.68
N VAL A 183 -18.82 7.32 0.13
CA VAL A 183 -20.28 7.46 0.30
C VAL A 183 -20.95 7.72 -1.04
N LEU A 184 -20.41 8.62 -1.86
CA LEU A 184 -20.95 8.94 -3.19
C LEU A 184 -20.75 7.80 -4.19
N GLN A 185 -19.59 7.11 -4.17
CA GLN A 185 -19.33 5.93 -5.00
C GLN A 185 -20.37 4.83 -4.75
N TYR A 186 -20.77 4.67 -3.48
CA TYR A 186 -21.70 3.65 -3.02
C TYR A 186 -23.17 4.08 -3.03
N ASN A 187 -23.47 5.33 -3.42
CA ASN A 187 -24.79 5.93 -3.29
C ASN A 187 -25.37 5.75 -1.87
N MET A 188 -24.58 6.08 -0.85
CA MET A 188 -24.97 5.97 0.57
C MET A 188 -25.31 7.33 1.19
N GLN A 189 -25.38 8.40 0.41
CA GLN A 189 -25.69 9.74 0.93
C GLN A 189 -27.08 9.79 1.60
N ASP A 190 -28.04 9.00 1.11
CA ASP A 190 -29.40 8.87 1.65
C ASP A 190 -29.46 8.23 3.05
N GLU A 191 -28.42 7.50 3.43
CA GLU A 191 -28.28 6.89 4.76
C GLU A 191 -27.78 7.89 5.81
N ALA A 192 -27.70 9.18 5.47
CA ALA A 192 -27.26 10.21 6.39
C ALA A 192 -28.24 10.40 7.55
N PRO A 193 -27.74 10.67 8.78
CA PRO A 193 -28.59 11.03 9.91
C PRO A 193 -29.55 12.18 9.58
N PRO A 194 -30.75 12.26 10.19
CA PRO A 194 -31.79 13.23 9.82
C PRO A 194 -31.35 14.70 9.79
N GLN A 195 -30.36 15.06 10.62
CA GLN A 195 -29.76 16.40 10.64
C GLN A 195 -29.10 16.82 9.32
N TYR A 196 -28.79 15.86 8.43
CA TYR A 196 -28.19 16.09 7.12
C TYR A 196 -29.20 15.93 5.97
N ALA A 197 -30.50 15.74 6.22
CA ALA A 197 -31.49 15.44 5.18
C ALA A 197 -31.52 16.45 4.03
N GLN A 198 -31.43 17.76 4.33
CA GLN A 198 -31.35 18.80 3.31
C GLN A 198 -30.08 18.72 2.46
N ILE A 199 -28.96 18.33 3.08
CA ILE A 199 -27.67 18.18 2.40
C ILE A 199 -27.66 16.90 1.54
N SER A 200 -28.25 15.80 2.03
CA SER A 200 -28.40 14.56 1.25
C SER A 200 -29.13 14.83 -0.05
N HIS A 201 -30.29 15.49 0.03
CA HIS A 201 -31.08 15.83 -1.16
C HIS A 201 -30.32 16.72 -2.16
N GLN A 202 -29.47 17.62 -1.68
CA GLN A 202 -28.59 18.41 -2.56
C GLN A 202 -27.54 17.52 -3.25
N LEU A 203 -26.96 16.57 -2.52
CA LEU A 203 -25.99 15.63 -3.06
C LEU A 203 -26.64 14.71 -4.11
N ASP A 204 -27.87 14.23 -3.91
CA ASP A 204 -28.55 13.36 -4.88
C ASP A 204 -28.67 14.00 -6.26
N ILE A 205 -28.98 15.29 -6.31
CA ILE A 205 -29.08 16.05 -7.56
C ILE A 205 -27.71 16.12 -8.27
N LEU A 206 -26.62 16.24 -7.50
CA LEU A 206 -25.27 16.43 -8.03
C LEU A 206 -24.62 15.09 -8.42
N VAL A 207 -24.88 14.02 -7.67
CA VAL A 207 -24.34 12.65 -7.87
C VAL A 207 -24.75 12.05 -9.22
N VAL A 208 -25.88 12.49 -9.77
CA VAL A 208 -26.32 12.10 -11.12
C VAL A 208 -25.36 12.59 -12.21
N LYS A 209 -24.71 13.74 -12.01
CA LYS A 209 -23.78 14.35 -12.98
C LYS A 209 -22.35 13.87 -12.79
N ASP A 210 -21.90 13.79 -11.55
CA ASP A 210 -20.56 13.37 -11.18
C ASP A 210 -20.56 12.83 -9.75
N ARG A 211 -19.67 11.89 -9.44
CA ARG A 211 -19.53 11.29 -8.09
C ARG A 211 -18.25 11.74 -7.38
N ASP A 212 -17.49 12.60 -8.02
CA ASP A 212 -16.25 13.13 -7.50
C ASP A 212 -16.48 14.25 -6.44
N PRO A 213 -16.08 14.06 -5.17
CA PRO A 213 -16.11 15.11 -4.15
C PRO A 213 -15.39 16.40 -4.55
N TYR A 214 -14.31 16.34 -5.33
CA TYR A 214 -13.60 17.55 -5.78
C TYR A 214 -14.43 18.39 -6.73
N HIS A 215 -15.35 17.77 -7.49
CA HIS A 215 -16.26 18.48 -8.37
C HIS A 215 -17.59 18.80 -7.67
N ILE A 216 -18.04 17.99 -6.72
CA ILE A 216 -19.33 18.18 -6.04
C ILE A 216 -19.24 19.19 -4.89
N LEU A 217 -18.25 19.06 -4.00
CA LEU A 217 -18.18 19.86 -2.77
C LEU A 217 -18.14 21.38 -3.01
N PRO A 218 -17.51 21.92 -4.08
CA PRO A 218 -17.59 23.34 -4.39
C PRO A 218 -19.03 23.87 -4.55
N TYR A 219 -19.99 23.03 -4.94
CA TYR A 219 -21.41 23.38 -5.07
C TYR A 219 -22.23 23.17 -3.79
N VAL A 220 -21.62 22.64 -2.73
CA VAL A 220 -22.25 22.44 -1.41
C VAL A 220 -21.43 23.16 -0.34
N PRO A 221 -21.55 24.50 -0.22
CA PRO A 221 -20.70 25.30 0.68
C PRO A 221 -20.75 24.88 2.15
N ALA A 222 -21.85 24.26 2.60
CA ALA A 222 -21.96 23.72 3.95
C ALA A 222 -20.96 22.59 4.23
N LEU A 223 -20.59 21.82 3.20
CA LEU A 223 -19.66 20.69 3.30
C LEU A 223 -18.22 21.04 2.94
N ALA A 224 -17.98 22.12 2.18
CA ALA A 224 -16.64 22.51 1.72
C ALA A 224 -15.79 23.29 2.76
N LYS A 225 -16.39 23.73 3.88
CA LYS A 225 -15.72 24.53 4.92
C LYS A 225 -14.63 23.74 5.66
N ASP A 226 -13.68 24.48 6.23
CA ASP A 226 -12.69 23.96 7.17
C ASP A 226 -12.01 22.69 6.68
N TYR A 227 -11.47 22.74 5.45
CA TYR A 227 -10.84 21.60 4.79
C TYR A 227 -11.78 20.39 4.61
N SER A 228 -13.04 20.67 4.29
CA SER A 228 -14.11 19.70 4.12
C SER A 228 -14.38 18.83 5.35
N LEU A 229 -14.05 19.33 6.55
CA LEU A 229 -14.31 18.63 7.80
C LEU A 229 -15.79 18.21 7.96
N PRO A 230 -16.80 19.06 7.66
CA PRO A 230 -18.20 18.64 7.75
C PRO A 230 -18.56 17.50 6.81
N ALA A 231 -17.96 17.44 5.61
CA ALA A 231 -18.12 16.32 4.68
C ALA A 231 -17.57 15.03 5.30
N GLY A 232 -16.37 15.09 5.88
CA GLY A 232 -15.76 13.96 6.57
C GLY A 232 -16.63 13.48 7.74
N THR A 233 -17.17 14.40 8.55
CA THR A 233 -18.04 14.05 9.68
C THR A 233 -19.33 13.38 9.24
N MET A 234 -20.00 13.91 8.21
CA MET A 234 -21.20 13.30 7.62
C MET A 234 -20.89 11.90 7.08
N ALA A 235 -19.81 11.76 6.31
CA ALA A 235 -19.42 10.48 5.72
C ALA A 235 -19.07 9.43 6.79
N ARG A 236 -18.34 9.82 7.85
CA ARG A 236 -18.08 8.94 9.00
C ARG A 236 -19.36 8.52 9.69
N ALA A 237 -20.31 9.44 9.89
CA ALA A 237 -21.58 9.12 10.51
C ALA A 237 -22.34 8.06 9.70
N ILE A 238 -22.42 8.22 8.37
CA ILE A 238 -23.04 7.23 7.47
C ILE A 238 -22.34 5.87 7.60
N ILE A 239 -21.01 5.82 7.43
CA ILE A 239 -20.24 4.57 7.42
C ILE A 239 -20.34 3.83 8.77
N LEU A 240 -20.29 4.55 9.89
CA LEU A 240 -20.35 3.94 11.22
C LEU A 240 -21.73 3.39 11.58
N HIS A 241 -22.81 3.98 11.05
CA HIS A 241 -24.17 3.45 11.25
C HIS A 241 -24.51 2.33 10.26
N HIS A 242 -23.85 2.30 9.08
CA HIS A 242 -24.08 1.31 8.01
C HIS A 242 -22.80 0.49 7.64
N PRO A 243 -22.09 -0.12 8.60
CA PRO A 243 -20.78 -0.73 8.35
C PRO A 243 -20.86 -1.98 7.46
N VAL A 244 -21.94 -2.77 7.59
CA VAL A 244 -22.12 -3.99 6.78
C VAL A 244 -22.35 -3.62 5.32
N GLU A 245 -23.21 -2.63 5.06
CA GLU A 245 -23.48 -2.16 3.71
C GLU A 245 -22.21 -1.60 3.04
N PHE A 246 -21.45 -0.78 3.78
CA PHE A 246 -20.17 -0.27 3.30
C PHE A 246 -19.20 -1.39 2.90
N LEU A 247 -19.06 -2.43 3.73
CA LEU A 247 -18.18 -3.57 3.44
C LEU A 247 -18.68 -4.39 2.25
N VAL A 248 -19.98 -4.67 2.17
CA VAL A 248 -20.58 -5.42 1.06
C VAL A 248 -20.38 -4.68 -0.27
N LYS A 249 -20.57 -3.36 -0.29
CA LYS A 249 -20.33 -2.54 -1.48
C LYS A 249 -18.83 -2.39 -1.81
N SER A 250 -17.94 -2.60 -0.85
CA SER A 250 -16.48 -2.57 -1.04
C SER A 250 -15.89 -3.84 -1.65
N LEU A 251 -16.41 -5.02 -1.27
CA LEU A 251 -15.91 -6.32 -1.75
C LEU A 251 -15.78 -6.45 -3.29
N PRO A 252 -16.77 -6.05 -4.11
CA PRO A 252 -16.65 -6.17 -5.56
C PRO A 252 -15.59 -5.24 -6.17
N LEU A 253 -15.04 -4.29 -5.41
CA LEU A 253 -13.99 -3.38 -5.88
C LEU A 253 -12.57 -3.95 -5.77
N PHE A 254 -12.35 -5.07 -5.06
CA PHE A 254 -11.02 -5.66 -4.92
C PHE A 254 -10.44 -6.22 -6.23
N PRO A 255 -11.19 -6.97 -7.07
CA PRO A 255 -10.67 -7.38 -8.37
C PRO A 255 -10.35 -6.20 -9.31
N PRO A 256 -11.24 -5.21 -9.54
CA PRO A 256 -10.92 -4.10 -10.43
C PRO A 256 -9.85 -3.16 -9.86
N SER A 257 -9.65 -3.07 -8.54
CA SER A 257 -8.52 -2.31 -7.99
C SER A 257 -7.17 -2.95 -8.34
N LEU A 258 -7.09 -4.29 -8.33
CA LEU A 258 -5.87 -5.02 -8.70
C LEU A 258 -5.55 -5.01 -10.19
N THR A 259 -6.57 -4.95 -11.05
CA THR A 259 -6.41 -5.05 -12.52
C THR A 259 -6.49 -3.72 -13.24
N SER A 260 -6.75 -2.62 -12.52
CA SER A 260 -6.76 -1.28 -13.08
C SER A 260 -5.40 -0.97 -13.70
N TYR A 261 -5.43 -0.58 -14.97
CA TYR A 261 -4.26 -0.17 -15.75
C TYR A 261 -4.60 1.15 -16.42
N TYR A 262 -3.97 2.23 -15.96
CA TYR A 262 -4.19 3.56 -16.47
C TYR A 262 -3.03 3.94 -17.39
N ASP A 263 -3.23 3.79 -18.69
CA ASP A 263 -2.29 4.35 -19.66
C ASP A 263 -2.48 5.87 -19.68
N SER A 264 -1.38 6.63 -19.70
CA SER A 264 -1.47 8.09 -19.65
C SER A 264 -2.33 8.60 -20.81
N ILE A 265 -3.29 9.49 -20.52
CA ILE A 265 -4.17 10.11 -21.54
C ILE A 265 -3.38 10.92 -22.58
N ARG A 266 -2.10 11.23 -22.31
CA ARG A 266 -1.27 11.99 -23.23
C ARG A 266 -1.01 11.16 -24.50
N PRO A 267 -1.26 11.73 -25.70
CA PRO A 267 -0.96 11.05 -26.94
C PRO A 267 0.54 10.70 -26.96
N ASN A 268 0.86 9.45 -27.32
CA ASN A 268 2.24 9.03 -27.51
C ASN A 268 2.89 9.98 -28.52
N ILE A 269 4.05 10.53 -28.16
CA ILE A 269 4.85 11.35 -29.08
C ILE A 269 5.50 10.39 -30.05
N HIS A 270 5.17 10.51 -31.34
CA HIS A 270 5.72 9.61 -32.35
C HIS A 270 7.26 9.63 -32.36
N GLY A 271 7.87 8.45 -32.25
CA GLY A 271 9.32 8.32 -32.14
C GLY A 271 9.85 6.89 -32.31
N PRO A 272 11.19 6.73 -32.37
CA PRO A 272 11.83 5.43 -32.63
C PRO A 272 11.58 4.38 -31.53
N PHE A 273 11.03 4.79 -30.39
CA PHE A 273 10.73 3.91 -29.26
C PHE A 273 9.23 3.57 -29.14
N ASP A 274 8.39 4.00 -30.09
CA ASP A 274 6.94 3.75 -30.04
C ASP A 274 6.59 2.26 -30.02
N GLU A 275 7.12 1.50 -30.98
CA GLU A 275 6.86 0.06 -31.09
C GLU A 275 7.42 -0.72 -29.88
N PRO A 276 8.69 -0.53 -29.45
CA PRO A 276 9.20 -1.14 -28.22
C PRO A 276 8.37 -0.79 -26.98
N LEU A 277 7.95 0.48 -26.84
CA LEU A 277 7.15 0.92 -25.70
C LEU A 277 5.75 0.31 -25.74
N ALA A 278 5.12 0.21 -26.92
CA ALA A 278 3.83 -0.44 -27.08
C ALA A 278 3.89 -1.92 -26.67
N LEU A 279 4.97 -2.63 -27.07
CA LEU A 279 5.21 -4.00 -26.64
C LEU A 279 5.35 -4.10 -25.11
N MET A 280 6.17 -3.24 -24.49
CA MET A 280 6.31 -3.20 -23.03
C MET A 280 4.97 -2.91 -22.33
N LYS A 281 4.21 -1.92 -22.79
CA LYS A 281 2.88 -1.60 -22.25
C LYS A 281 1.91 -2.78 -22.36
N SER A 282 1.90 -3.48 -23.49
CA SER A 282 1.05 -4.68 -23.67
C SER A 282 1.41 -5.81 -22.70
N PHE A 283 2.71 -6.01 -22.46
CA PHE A 283 3.19 -6.99 -21.48
C PHE A 283 2.79 -6.58 -20.07
N ASP A 284 2.99 -5.33 -19.70
CA ASP A 284 2.59 -4.79 -18.40
C ASP A 284 1.08 -4.93 -18.18
N ARG A 285 0.26 -4.72 -19.21
CA ARG A 285 -1.19 -4.90 -19.12
C ARG A 285 -1.58 -6.33 -18.73
N ILE A 286 -0.93 -7.33 -19.32
CA ILE A 286 -1.13 -8.74 -18.95
C ILE A 286 -0.68 -8.97 -17.50
N LEU A 287 0.42 -8.33 -17.10
CA LEU A 287 0.96 -8.41 -15.75
C LEU A 287 0.01 -7.85 -14.69
N TYR A 288 -0.60 -6.69 -14.94
CA TYR A 288 -1.61 -6.11 -14.07
C TYR A 288 -2.89 -6.95 -14.04
N GLN A 289 -3.29 -7.56 -15.16
CA GLN A 289 -4.39 -8.54 -15.14
C GLN A 289 -4.08 -9.74 -14.24
N ALA A 290 -2.82 -10.19 -14.21
CA ALA A 290 -2.39 -11.28 -13.34
C ALA A 290 -2.36 -10.91 -11.85
N ASN A 291 -2.37 -9.62 -11.47
CA ASN A 291 -2.43 -9.22 -10.06
C ASN A 291 -3.69 -9.72 -9.36
N VAL A 292 -4.78 -10.02 -10.09
CA VAL A 292 -5.99 -10.64 -9.51
C VAL A 292 -5.68 -11.98 -8.81
N PHE A 293 -4.66 -12.72 -9.26
CA PHE A 293 -4.23 -13.96 -8.62
C PHE A 293 -3.67 -13.75 -7.21
N PHE A 294 -3.36 -12.51 -6.83
CA PHE A 294 -3.02 -12.18 -5.44
C PHE A 294 -4.13 -12.58 -4.47
N LEU A 295 -5.41 -12.46 -4.86
CA LEU A 295 -6.55 -12.89 -4.05
C LEU A 295 -6.56 -14.40 -3.77
N LEU A 296 -5.97 -15.21 -4.66
CA LEU A 296 -5.76 -16.64 -4.44
C LEU A 296 -4.49 -16.92 -3.62
N CYS A 297 -3.47 -16.06 -3.74
CA CYS A 297 -2.24 -16.18 -2.96
C CYS A 297 -2.47 -15.96 -1.47
N ILE A 298 -3.37 -15.04 -1.08
CA ILE A 298 -3.69 -14.76 0.33
C ILE A 298 -4.12 -16.05 1.08
N PRO A 299 -5.22 -16.74 0.71
CA PRO A 299 -5.64 -17.94 1.42
C PRO A 299 -4.62 -19.08 1.30
N LEU A 300 -3.93 -19.21 0.16
CA LEU A 300 -2.86 -20.19 -0.01
C LEU A 300 -1.77 -20.03 1.05
N TRP A 301 -1.20 -18.83 1.17
CA TRP A 301 -0.13 -18.57 2.13
C TRP A 301 -0.63 -18.58 3.58
N LEU A 302 -1.87 -18.17 3.84
CA LEU A 302 -2.49 -18.32 5.16
C LEU A 302 -2.62 -19.80 5.57
N VAL A 303 -3.05 -20.68 4.67
CA VAL A 303 -3.14 -22.12 4.93
C VAL A 303 -1.75 -22.71 5.18
N LEU A 304 -0.76 -22.36 4.35
CA LEU A 304 0.63 -22.81 4.53
C LEU A 304 1.23 -22.30 5.85
N PHE A 305 0.90 -21.07 6.23
CA PHE A 305 1.28 -20.49 7.50
C PHE A 305 0.60 -21.19 8.67
N CYS A 306 -0.68 -21.54 8.59
CA CYS A 306 -1.40 -22.23 9.66
C CYS A 306 -1.12 -23.74 9.75
N GLY A 307 -0.54 -24.35 8.70
CA GLY A 307 -0.23 -25.78 8.64
C GLY A 307 0.74 -26.24 9.74
N ARG A 308 0.34 -27.21 10.57
CA ARG A 308 1.14 -27.71 11.71
C ARG A 308 2.56 -28.15 11.32
N ARG A 309 2.72 -28.81 10.16
CA ARG A 309 4.03 -29.31 9.67
C ARG A 309 4.94 -28.22 9.10
N LEU A 310 4.39 -27.07 8.72
CA LEU A 310 5.10 -25.97 8.06
C LEU A 310 5.28 -24.74 8.98
N ARG A 311 4.71 -24.79 10.19
CA ARG A 311 4.62 -23.66 11.13
C ARG A 311 5.95 -23.02 11.52
N THR A 312 7.04 -23.80 11.49
CA THR A 312 8.40 -23.36 11.84
C THR A 312 9.30 -23.12 10.62
N GLN A 313 8.82 -23.44 9.41
CA GLN A 313 9.60 -23.22 8.20
C GLN A 313 9.77 -21.72 7.93
N GLN A 314 10.94 -21.33 7.42
CA GLN A 314 11.25 -19.93 7.14
C GLN A 314 10.37 -19.34 6.05
N LEU A 315 10.12 -20.10 4.97
CA LEU A 315 9.40 -19.62 3.79
C LEU A 315 7.97 -19.14 4.10
N PRO A 316 7.09 -19.90 4.80
CA PRO A 316 5.76 -19.40 5.15
C PRO A 316 5.75 -18.18 6.08
N LEU A 317 6.76 -18.02 6.94
CA LEU A 317 6.87 -16.83 7.81
C LEU A 317 7.27 -15.59 6.99
N GLU A 318 8.21 -15.76 6.07
CA GLU A 318 8.70 -14.68 5.20
C GLU A 318 7.66 -14.26 4.17
N MET A 319 7.03 -15.22 3.49
CA MET A 319 5.92 -14.93 2.59
C MET A 319 4.71 -14.39 3.35
N GLY A 320 4.46 -14.89 4.57
CA GLY A 320 3.36 -14.42 5.41
C GLY A 320 3.46 -12.92 5.74
N VAL A 321 4.66 -12.42 6.05
CA VAL A 321 4.83 -10.97 6.32
C VAL A 321 4.67 -10.13 5.05
N ILE A 322 5.17 -10.59 3.91
CA ILE A 322 5.04 -9.88 2.63
C ILE A 322 3.57 -9.84 2.18
N VAL A 323 2.87 -10.98 2.29
CA VAL A 323 1.43 -11.07 2.02
C VAL A 323 0.64 -10.16 2.96
N LEU A 324 1.00 -10.08 4.24
CA LEU A 324 0.37 -9.17 5.19
C LEU A 324 0.52 -7.70 4.77
N LEU A 325 1.73 -7.28 4.39
CA LEU A 325 1.98 -5.90 3.92
C LEU A 325 1.15 -5.58 2.67
N ALA A 326 1.21 -6.44 1.65
CA ALA A 326 0.49 -6.23 0.40
C ALA A 326 -1.04 -6.31 0.61
N SER A 327 -1.52 -7.19 1.49
CA SER A 327 -2.96 -7.27 1.82
C SER A 327 -3.43 -6.04 2.58
N TYR A 328 -2.65 -5.54 3.54
CA TYR A 328 -2.97 -4.29 4.24
C TYR A 328 -3.09 -3.13 3.24
N ALA A 329 -2.12 -3.00 2.34
CA ALA A 329 -2.10 -1.96 1.33
C ALA A 329 -3.31 -2.06 0.38
N LEU A 330 -3.64 -3.27 -0.08
CA LEU A 330 -4.81 -3.53 -0.91
C LEU A 330 -6.13 -3.19 -0.20
N ILE A 331 -6.28 -3.62 1.06
CA ILE A 331 -7.47 -3.34 1.88
C ILE A 331 -7.65 -1.83 2.05
N ILE A 332 -6.60 -1.13 2.48
CA ILE A 332 -6.67 0.31 2.70
C ILE A 332 -6.88 1.08 1.40
N THR A 333 -6.28 0.65 0.28
CA THR A 333 -6.50 1.28 -1.03
C THR A 333 -7.95 1.09 -1.49
N THR A 334 -8.47 -0.13 -1.34
CA THR A 334 -9.82 -0.47 -1.80
C THR A 334 -10.92 0.09 -0.90
N LEU A 335 -10.70 0.14 0.42
CA LEU A 335 -11.65 0.72 1.37
C LEU A 335 -11.52 2.23 1.51
N GLY A 336 -10.30 2.77 1.35
CA GLY A 336 -10.00 4.18 1.59
C GLY A 336 -9.97 5.05 0.33
N GLY A 337 -9.58 4.53 -0.83
CA GLY A 337 -9.66 5.26 -2.10
C GLY A 337 -11.03 5.12 -2.75
N TYR A 338 -11.49 6.09 -3.54
CA TYR A 338 -12.84 6.03 -4.15
C TYR A 338 -12.85 6.13 -5.68
N ARG A 339 -11.74 6.48 -6.34
CA ARG A 339 -11.66 6.49 -7.81
C ARG A 339 -10.79 5.38 -8.35
N PRO A 340 -11.21 4.73 -9.46
CA PRO A 340 -10.37 3.81 -10.22
C PRO A 340 -9.03 4.42 -10.65
N ASP A 341 -9.04 5.70 -11.03
CA ASP A 341 -7.83 6.43 -11.45
C ASP A 341 -6.89 6.72 -10.26
N ASP A 342 -7.45 6.97 -9.07
CA ASP A 342 -6.66 7.18 -7.85
C ASP A 342 -6.12 5.87 -7.28
N TYR A 343 -6.76 4.72 -7.59
CA TYR A 343 -6.25 3.41 -7.16
C TYR A 343 -4.84 3.20 -7.67
N MET A 344 -4.55 3.53 -8.93
CA MET A 344 -3.22 3.28 -9.48
C MET A 344 -2.12 4.08 -8.77
N ARG A 345 -2.43 5.32 -8.37
CA ARG A 345 -1.54 6.19 -7.59
C ARG A 345 -1.21 5.62 -6.21
N VAL A 346 -2.12 4.86 -5.60
CA VAL A 346 -1.87 4.21 -4.31
C VAL A 346 -1.26 2.81 -4.49
N HIS A 347 -1.70 2.08 -5.52
CA HIS A 347 -1.20 0.77 -5.93
C HIS A 347 0.30 0.77 -6.18
N ILE A 348 0.80 1.82 -6.81
CA ILE A 348 2.19 1.88 -7.23
C ILE A 348 3.19 1.71 -6.08
N VAL A 349 2.78 2.12 -4.87
CA VAL A 349 3.61 2.00 -3.66
C VAL A 349 3.86 0.54 -3.30
N PHE A 350 2.90 -0.36 -3.56
CA PHE A 350 2.97 -1.77 -3.17
C PHE A 350 2.89 -2.78 -4.33
N ASP A 351 2.74 -2.32 -5.57
CA ASP A 351 2.81 -3.16 -6.78
C ASP A 351 4.06 -4.05 -6.85
N PRO A 352 5.27 -3.60 -6.46
CA PRO A 352 6.43 -4.49 -6.41
C PRO A 352 6.23 -5.70 -5.47
N LEU A 353 5.50 -5.52 -4.37
CA LEU A 353 5.16 -6.62 -3.46
C LEU A 353 4.07 -7.54 -4.03
N LEU A 354 3.09 -7.00 -4.78
CA LEU A 354 2.10 -7.82 -5.50
C LEU A 354 2.78 -8.71 -6.53
N ILE A 355 3.62 -8.11 -7.38
CA ILE A 355 4.42 -8.82 -8.39
C ILE A 355 5.25 -9.91 -7.72
N PHE A 356 5.95 -9.55 -6.64
CA PHE A 356 6.76 -10.49 -5.86
C PHE A 356 5.94 -11.70 -5.38
N VAL A 357 4.76 -11.46 -4.78
CA VAL A 357 3.93 -12.53 -4.23
C VAL A 357 3.35 -13.40 -5.34
N VAL A 358 2.73 -12.81 -6.36
CA VAL A 358 2.06 -13.54 -7.44
C VAL A 358 3.07 -14.37 -8.22
N TRP A 359 4.08 -13.73 -8.79
CA TRP A 359 5.08 -14.42 -9.62
C TRP A 359 6.00 -15.31 -8.81
N GLY A 360 6.37 -14.91 -7.60
CA GLY A 360 7.10 -15.77 -6.67
C GLY A 360 6.35 -17.07 -6.35
N SER A 361 5.04 -16.99 -6.14
CA SER A 361 4.19 -18.17 -5.89
C SER A 361 4.06 -19.06 -7.13
N ILE A 362 3.87 -18.46 -8.31
CA ILE A 362 3.80 -19.19 -9.60
C ILE A 362 5.11 -19.92 -9.87
N PHE A 363 6.26 -19.25 -9.77
CA PHE A 363 7.57 -19.85 -10.01
C PHE A 363 7.90 -20.96 -8.99
N LEU A 364 7.52 -20.79 -7.72
CA LEU A 364 7.64 -21.84 -6.72
C LEU A 364 6.78 -23.06 -7.08
N GLY A 365 5.53 -22.84 -7.49
CA GLY A 365 4.61 -23.89 -7.91
C GLY A 365 5.14 -24.68 -9.12
N ALA A 366 5.54 -23.97 -10.19
CA ALA A 366 6.12 -24.57 -11.39
C ALA A 366 7.35 -25.44 -11.07
N ARG A 367 8.23 -24.96 -10.18
CA ARG A 367 9.39 -25.72 -9.73
C ARG A 367 9.02 -26.99 -8.95
N LEU A 368 7.99 -26.93 -8.10
CA LEU A 368 7.53 -28.09 -7.34
C LEU A 368 6.95 -29.16 -8.27
N LEU A 369 6.22 -28.75 -9.31
CA LEU A 369 5.71 -29.65 -10.35
C LEU A 369 6.86 -30.29 -11.15
N TRP A 370 7.83 -29.49 -11.60
CA TRP A 370 8.98 -30.01 -12.34
C TRP A 370 9.81 -31.02 -11.54
N ARG A 371 9.98 -30.81 -10.23
CA ARG A 371 10.70 -31.75 -9.35
C ARG A 371 9.93 -33.04 -9.06
N ARG A 372 8.60 -33.02 -9.22
CA ARG A 372 7.72 -34.19 -9.09
C ARG A 372 7.34 -34.73 -10.48
N GLY A 373 8.29 -34.72 -11.43
CA GLY A 373 8.10 -35.27 -12.77
C GLY A 373 7.38 -36.64 -12.76
N PRO A 374 6.67 -36.98 -13.85
CA PRO A 374 5.58 -37.94 -13.84
C PRO A 374 6.00 -39.22 -13.14
N ILE A 375 5.20 -39.66 -12.18
CA ILE A 375 5.26 -41.02 -11.66
C ILE A 375 5.03 -41.89 -12.89
N SER A 376 6.10 -42.45 -13.44
CA SER A 376 6.04 -43.48 -14.46
C SER A 376 5.21 -44.61 -13.87
N CYS A 377 3.98 -44.76 -14.35
CA CYS A 377 3.17 -45.96 -14.12
C CYS A 377 3.82 -47.17 -14.79
#